data_AF-A0A7Y9XLQ8-F1
#
_entry.id   AF-A0A7Y9XLQ8-F1
#
_cell.length_a   1.000
_cell.length_b   1.000
_cell.length_c   1.000
_cell.angle_alpha   90.00
_cell.angle_beta   90.00
_cell.angle_gamma   90.00
#
_symmetry.space_group_name_H-M   'P 1'
#
loop_
_entity.id
_entity.type
_entity.pdbx_description
1 polymer ?
#
loop_
_entity_poly.entity_id
_entity_poly.type
_entity_poly.pdbx_seq_one_letter_code
_entity_poly.pdbx_strand_id
1 'polypeptide(L)'
;MIEWFKATGARHLAIHFDLDALDPAFFRGLLFANPAMPKGTFDGVAQGQLSMAQVVEVLSDLSANADVVGIGIAEHLPWDALALKTMLARLPLIGARDS
;
A
#
# COMPACT_ATOMS: atom_id res chain seq x y z
N MET A 1 15.83 4.52 14.07
CA MET A 1 15.95 4.64 12.60
C MET A 1 16.88 5.79 12.19
N ILE A 2 16.63 7.04 12.62
CA ILE A 2 17.50 8.19 12.30
C ILE A 2 18.96 7.97 12.74
N GLU A 3 19.16 7.50 13.97
CA GLU A 3 20.52 7.22 14.47
C GLU A 3 21.23 6.12 13.67
N TRP A 4 20.49 5.11 13.20
CA TRP A 4 21.03 4.12 12.28
C TRP A 4 21.43 4.77 10.95
N PHE A 5 20.55 5.59 10.35
CA PHE A 5 20.84 6.28 9.08
C PHE A 5 22.11 7.14 9.20
N LYS A 6 22.21 7.96 10.25
CA LYS A 6 23.41 8.78 10.53
C LYS A 6 24.67 7.91 10.68
N ALA A 7 24.57 6.79 11.40
CA ALA A 7 25.69 5.88 11.60
C ALA A 7 26.18 5.21 10.31
N THR A 8 25.36 5.13 9.26
CA THR A 8 25.79 4.59 7.96
C THR A 8 26.74 5.53 7.19
N GLY A 9 26.75 6.83 7.51
CA GLY A 9 27.46 7.86 6.75
C GLY A 9 26.85 8.18 5.37
N ALA A 10 25.73 7.55 5.01
CA ALA A 10 24.99 7.85 3.79
C ALA A 10 24.42 9.28 3.85
N ARG A 11 24.35 9.92 2.68
CA ARG A 11 23.78 11.28 2.52
C ARG A 11 22.43 11.27 1.82
N HIS A 12 22.21 10.26 0.98
CA HIS A 12 20.99 10.10 0.19
C HIS A 12 20.20 8.89 0.69
N LEU A 13 18.88 9.04 0.73
CA LEU A 13 17.95 8.02 1.15
C LEU A 13 16.99 7.70 0.00
N ALA A 14 16.91 6.42 -0.36
CA ALA A 14 15.85 5.91 -1.23
C ALA A 14 14.84 5.14 -0.37
N ILE A 15 13.55 5.43 -0.54
CA ILE A 15 12.46 4.83 0.23
C ILE A 15 11.75 3.82 -0.66
N HIS A 16 11.63 2.58 -0.19
CA HIS A 16 10.70 1.60 -0.73
C HIS A 16 9.55 1.45 0.26
N PHE A 17 8.37 1.94 -0.12
CA PHE A 17 7.16 1.80 0.65
C PHE A 17 6.30 0.70 0.04
N ASP A 18 6.41 -0.50 0.62
CA ASP A 18 5.43 -1.55 0.39
C ASP A 18 4.14 -1.21 1.14
N LEU A 19 3.02 -1.16 0.43
CA LEU A 19 1.73 -0.86 1.05
C LEU A 19 1.27 -1.99 1.98
N ASP A 20 1.81 -3.21 1.83
CA ASP A 20 1.47 -4.35 2.69
C ASP A 20 1.89 -4.17 4.17
N ALA A 21 2.74 -3.18 4.45
CA ALA A 21 3.08 -2.72 5.80
C ALA A 21 1.91 -2.00 6.49
N LEU A 22 0.90 -1.56 5.73
CA LEU A 22 -0.33 -0.98 6.27
C LEU A 22 -1.26 -2.06 6.82
N ASP A 23 -1.96 -1.73 7.90
CA ASP A 23 -2.96 -2.62 8.49
C ASP A 23 -4.16 -2.82 7.52
N PRO A 24 -4.46 -4.07 7.10
CA PRO A 24 -5.56 -4.35 6.18
C PRO A 24 -6.95 -4.04 6.75
N ALA A 25 -7.08 -3.86 8.07
CA ALA A 25 -8.31 -3.37 8.70
C ALA A 25 -8.59 -1.90 8.37
N PHE A 26 -7.55 -1.08 8.18
CA PHE A 26 -7.66 0.35 7.87
C PHE A 26 -7.50 0.65 6.37
N PHE A 27 -6.68 -0.11 5.65
CA PHE A 27 -6.47 0.06 4.21
C PHE A 27 -6.66 -1.25 3.45
N ARG A 28 -7.71 -1.32 2.63
CA ARG A 28 -8.16 -2.58 2.00
C ARG A 28 -7.58 -2.81 0.60
N GLY A 29 -6.72 -1.93 0.11
CA GLY A 29 -6.07 -2.05 -1.19
C GLY A 29 -4.86 -2.99 -1.17
N LEU A 30 -4.92 -4.11 -0.44
CA LEU A 30 -3.79 -4.99 -0.11
C LEU A 30 -4.11 -6.46 -0.39
N LEU A 31 -3.09 -7.30 -0.56
CA LEU A 31 -3.26 -8.73 -0.80
C LEU A 31 -4.09 -9.40 0.30
N PHE A 32 -3.78 -9.07 1.56
CA PHE A 32 -4.44 -9.61 2.75
C PHE A 32 -5.91 -9.20 2.90
N ALA A 33 -6.33 -8.16 2.17
CA ALA A 33 -7.70 -7.64 2.17
C ALA A 33 -8.51 -8.09 0.94
N ASN A 34 -8.03 -9.08 0.18
CA ASN A 34 -8.75 -9.60 -0.98
C ASN A 34 -10.10 -10.24 -0.56
N PRO A 35 -11.25 -9.69 -0.99
CA PRO A 35 -12.57 -10.17 -0.55
C PRO A 35 -12.94 -11.54 -1.13
N ALA A 36 -12.23 -12.02 -2.16
CA ALA A 36 -12.47 -13.32 -2.77
C ALA A 36 -11.71 -14.47 -2.10
N MET A 37 -10.77 -14.17 -1.19
CA MET A 37 -9.99 -15.19 -0.50
C MET A 37 -10.82 -15.86 0.61
N PRO A 38 -10.71 -17.18 0.78
CA PRO A 38 -11.31 -17.87 1.93
C PRO A 38 -10.87 -17.26 3.26
N LYS A 39 -11.75 -17.33 4.27
CA LYS A 39 -11.37 -16.97 5.64
C LYS A 39 -10.23 -17.87 6.11
N GLY A 40 -9.23 -17.25 6.75
CA GLY A 40 -8.06 -17.95 7.27
C GLY A 40 -6.96 -18.22 6.25
N THR A 41 -7.09 -17.78 4.99
CA THR A 41 -6.04 -17.93 3.96
C THR A 41 -4.68 -17.39 4.39
N PHE A 42 -4.66 -16.35 5.24
CA PHE A 42 -3.44 -15.69 5.72
C PHE A 42 -3.18 -15.92 7.21
N ASP A 43 -3.80 -16.94 7.82
CA ASP A 43 -3.57 -17.25 9.23
C ASP A 43 -2.10 -17.65 9.45
N GLY A 44 -1.47 -17.03 10.45
CA GLY A 44 -0.04 -17.25 10.73
C GLY A 44 0.93 -16.50 9.81
N VAL A 45 0.44 -15.76 8.81
CA VAL A 45 1.25 -14.87 7.97
C VAL A 45 1.32 -13.49 8.63
N ALA A 46 2.51 -12.90 8.69
CA ALA A 46 2.67 -11.53 9.16
C ALA A 46 1.95 -10.55 8.22
N GLN A 47 1.21 -9.62 8.79
CA GLN A 47 0.48 -8.59 8.06
C GLN A 47 0.90 -7.23 8.60
N GLY A 48 0.75 -6.19 7.76
CA GLY A 48 0.97 -4.82 8.16
C GLY A 48 0.21 -4.42 9.42
N GLN A 49 0.80 -3.49 10.16
CA GLN A 49 0.25 -2.97 11.42
C GLN A 49 0.25 -1.45 11.47
N LEU A 50 0.76 -0.80 10.42
CA LEU A 50 0.87 0.65 10.38
C LEU A 50 -0.41 1.27 9.85
N SER A 51 -0.79 2.40 10.42
CA SER A 51 -1.72 3.34 9.78
C SER A 51 -0.99 4.22 8.78
N MET A 52 -1.73 4.78 7.82
CA MET A 52 -1.18 5.78 6.89
C MET A 52 -0.62 7.01 7.64
N ALA A 53 -1.23 7.40 8.77
CA ALA A 53 -0.74 8.52 9.58
C ALA A 53 0.65 8.24 10.16
N GLN A 54 0.87 7.04 10.71
CA GLN A 54 2.19 6.62 11.21
C GLN A 54 3.22 6.57 10.08
N VAL A 55 2.84 6.10 8.88
CA VAL A 55 3.75 6.13 7.72
C VAL A 55 4.14 7.56 7.38
N VAL A 56 3.17 8.48 7.29
CA VAL A 56 3.45 9.90 7.01
C VAL A 56 4.38 10.51 8.05
N GLU A 57 4.16 10.24 9.34
CA GLU A 57 5.02 10.71 10.43
C GLU A 57 6.46 10.22 10.25
N VAL A 58 6.64 8.91 10.07
CA VAL A 58 7.96 8.28 9.91
C VAL A 58 8.69 8.80 8.68
N LEU A 59 8.01 8.93 7.53
CA LEU A 59 8.62 9.43 6.30
C LEU A 59 8.95 10.92 6.39
N SER A 60 8.12 11.71 7.09
CA SER A 60 8.39 13.13 7.34
C SER A 60 9.64 13.31 8.20
N ASP A 61 9.77 12.53 9.29
CA ASP A 61 10.95 12.53 10.15
C ASP A 61 12.23 12.15 9.40
N LEU A 62 12.15 11.16 8.50
CA LEU A 62 13.27 10.79 7.62
C LEU A 62 13.66 11.94 6.70
N SER A 63 12.68 12.57 6.05
CA SER A 63 12.93 13.68 5.11
C SER A 63 13.54 14.91 5.78
N ALA A 64 13.30 15.11 7.08
CA ALA A 64 13.92 16.18 7.85
C ALA A 64 15.40 15.91 8.19
N ASN A 65 15.86 14.67 8.09
CA ASN A 65 17.20 14.24 8.54
C ASN A 65 18.06 13.63 7.42
N ALA A 66 17.51 13.44 6.22
CA ALA A 66 18.14 12.79 5.08
C ALA A 66 17.69 13.43 3.77
N ASP A 67 18.58 13.48 2.77
CA ASP A 67 18.20 13.87 1.42
C ASP A 67 17.50 12.70 0.72
N VAL A 68 16.17 12.75 0.64
CA VAL A 68 15.36 11.71 -0.01
C VAL A 68 15.45 11.87 -1.52
N VAL A 69 16.14 10.95 -2.20
CA VAL A 69 16.40 11.01 -3.65
C VAL A 69 15.47 10.14 -4.48
N GLY A 70 14.63 9.34 -3.84
CA GLY A 70 13.67 8.49 -4.54
C GLY A 70 12.66 7.83 -3.60
N ILE A 71 11.45 7.64 -4.12
CA ILE A 71 10.39 6.89 -3.45
C ILE A 71 9.74 5.93 -4.44
N GLY A 72 9.72 4.64 -4.08
CA GLY A 72 8.92 3.63 -4.75
C GLY A 72 7.74 3.26 -3.87
N ILE A 73 6.54 3.24 -4.45
CA ILE A 73 5.32 2.74 -3.80
C ILE A 73 4.90 1.46 -4.51
N ALA A 74 4.77 0.36 -3.77
CA ALA A 74 4.54 -0.96 -4.31
C ALA A 74 3.25 -1.62 -3.77
N GLU A 75 2.87 -2.73 -4.39
CA GLU A 75 1.83 -3.66 -3.93
C GLU A 75 0.41 -3.09 -3.72
N HIS A 76 0.06 -2.01 -4.44
CA HIS A 76 -1.33 -1.54 -4.45
C HIS A 76 -2.24 -2.50 -5.21
N LEU A 77 -3.20 -3.10 -4.49
CA LEU A 77 -4.17 -4.05 -5.00
C LEU A 77 -5.61 -3.54 -4.77
N PRO A 78 -6.13 -2.66 -5.63
CA PRO A 78 -7.39 -1.95 -5.40
C PRO A 78 -8.62 -2.81 -5.77
N TRP A 79 -8.92 -3.81 -4.95
CA TRP A 79 -10.00 -4.78 -5.20
C TRP A 79 -11.34 -4.12 -5.49
N ASP A 80 -11.72 -3.11 -4.71
CA ASP A 80 -12.99 -2.40 -4.89
C ASP A 80 -13.04 -1.65 -6.23
N ALA A 81 -11.94 -1.03 -6.64
CA ALA A 81 -11.87 -0.32 -7.92
C ALA A 81 -11.95 -1.32 -9.09
N LEU A 82 -11.29 -2.48 -8.98
CA LEU A 82 -11.36 -3.53 -9.98
C LEU A 82 -12.77 -4.14 -10.08
N ALA A 83 -13.41 -4.39 -8.94
CA ALA A 83 -14.78 -4.88 -8.86
C ALA A 83 -15.76 -3.87 -9.47
N LEU A 84 -15.63 -2.58 -9.11
CA LEU A 84 -16.44 -1.50 -9.66
C LEU A 84 -16.26 -1.37 -11.17
N LYS A 85 -15.01 -1.37 -11.66
CA LYS A 85 -14.71 -1.37 -13.11
C LYS A 85 -15.43 -2.52 -13.82
N THR A 86 -15.37 -3.72 -13.24
CA THR A 86 -15.99 -4.92 -13.82
C THR A 86 -17.52 -4.83 -13.81
N MET A 87 -18.11 -4.32 -12.74
CA MET A 87 -19.55 -4.08 -12.64
C MET A 87 -20.01 -3.07 -13.70
N LEU A 88 -19.37 -1.90 -13.78
CA LEU A 88 -19.74 -0.83 -14.71
C LEU A 88 -19.69 -1.29 -16.16
N ALA A 89 -18.68 -2.10 -16.52
CA ALA A 89 -18.54 -2.68 -17.86
C ALA A 89 -19.65 -3.68 -18.23
N ARG A 90 -20.46 -4.14 -17.28
CA ARG A 90 -21.57 -5.08 -17.50
C ARG A 90 -22.95 -4.42 -17.38
N LEU A 91 -23.03 -3.13 -17.05
CA LEU A 91 -24.31 -2.44 -16.93
C LEU A 91 -24.92 -2.15 -18.30
N PRO A 92 -26.24 -2.32 -18.47
CA PRO A 92 -26.91 -2.28 -19.77
C PRO A 92 -26.90 -0.92 -20.50
N LEU A 93 -26.53 0.18 -19.84
CA LEU A 93 -26.45 1.52 -20.45
C LEU A 93 -25.02 2.08 -20.50
N ILE A 94 -24.14 1.61 -19.61
CA ILE A 94 -22.76 2.09 -19.52
C ILE A 94 -21.82 1.14 -20.28
N GLY A 95 -21.99 -0.17 -20.08
CA GLY A 95 -21.12 -1.22 -20.62
C GLY A 95 -21.64 -1.89 -21.89
N ALA A 96 -22.91 -1.64 -22.27
CA ALA A 96 -23.45 -2.11 -23.53
C ALA A 96 -22.67 -1.47 -24.68
N ARG A 97 -21.85 -2.27 -25.35
CA ARG A 97 -21.37 -1.96 -26.69
C ARG A 97 -22.50 -2.38 -27.62
N ASP A 98 -22.96 -1.46 -28.46
CA ASP A 98 -23.92 -1.76 -29.52
C ASP A 98 -23.42 -3.00 -30.28
N SER A 99 -24.21 -4.07 -30.22
CA SER A 99 -24.01 -5.33 -30.95
C SER A 99 -24.34 -5.17 -32.42
#